data_AF-A0A7R9MR47-F1
#
_entry.id   AF-A0A7R9MR47-F1
#
_cell.length_a   1.000
_cell.length_b   1.000
_cell.length_c   1.000
_cell.angle_alpha   90.00
_cell.angle_beta   90.00
_cell.angle_gamma   90.00
#
_symmetry.space_group_name_H-M   'P 1'
#
loop_
_entity.id
_entity.type
_entity.pdbx_description
1 polymer ?
#
loop_
_entity_poly.entity_id
_entity_poly.type
_entity_poly.pdbx_seq_one_letter_code
_entity_poly.pdbx_strand_id
1 'polypeptide(L)'
;WKSKQSSADSFDIRGNGAVEGDLIVKLSPQQIRTYILTIDGDHHHEAKCTSSWVKATQSTIPTSAYVAGYDADKTPLTVCRHKVGNDLIAGKADKNIGCVVTESGKEVYVKEGQEFEVLVAQNVEWVPRHGEDPIPVGALVVGNKGQPNTDTYIGRCDTHS
;
A
#
# COMPACT_ATOMS: atom_id res chain seq x y z
N TRP A 1 -9.93 18.00 34.37
CA TRP A 1 -8.59 18.34 33.84
C TRP A 1 -8.30 17.35 32.73
N LYS A 2 -8.05 17.86 31.53
CA LYS A 2 -8.11 17.15 30.24
C LYS A 2 -6.79 16.41 29.97
N SER A 3 -6.87 15.25 29.33
CA SER A 3 -6.01 14.93 28.18
C SER A 3 -6.78 14.04 27.19
N LYS A 4 -6.89 14.54 25.97
CA LYS A 4 -7.38 13.83 24.78
C LYS A 4 -6.34 12.77 24.43
N GLN A 5 -6.75 11.53 24.15
CA GLN A 5 -5.94 10.62 23.37
C GLN A 5 -6.63 10.42 22.02
N SER A 6 -5.85 10.71 20.99
CA SER A 6 -6.25 10.92 19.60
C SER A 6 -6.81 9.66 18.96
N SER A 7 -7.82 9.87 18.12
CA SER A 7 -8.44 8.93 17.18
C SER A 7 -7.44 8.00 16.50
N ALA A 8 -7.46 6.72 16.87
CA ALA A 8 -6.92 5.63 16.08
C ALA A 8 -8.03 5.11 15.16
N ASP A 9 -8.36 5.87 14.12
CA ASP A 9 -9.27 5.42 13.07
C ASP A 9 -8.47 4.55 12.08
N SER A 10 -8.26 3.27 12.43
CA SER A 10 -7.83 2.23 11.49
C SER A 10 -9.05 1.77 10.70
N PHE A 11 -9.00 1.92 9.38
CA PHE A 11 -10.20 1.98 8.57
C PHE A 11 -10.57 0.68 7.88
N ASP A 12 -11.86 0.39 8.06
CA ASP A 12 -12.83 -0.49 7.39
C ASP A 12 -12.32 -1.36 6.24
N ILE A 13 -12.10 -2.65 6.55
CA ILE A 13 -12.11 -3.75 5.58
C ILE A 13 -13.58 -4.00 5.26
N ARG A 14 -14.13 -3.37 4.21
CA ARG A 14 -15.44 -3.81 3.71
C ARG A 14 -15.28 -5.05 2.86
N GLY A 15 -15.65 -6.18 3.47
CA GLY A 15 -15.91 -7.44 2.79
C GLY A 15 -15.73 -8.61 3.73
N ASN A 16 -16.83 -9.22 4.19
CA ASN A 16 -16.81 -10.52 4.86
C ASN A 16 -16.08 -11.52 3.96
N GLY A 17 -14.85 -11.90 4.33
CA GLY A 17 -14.09 -12.92 3.60
C GLY A 17 -12.71 -12.45 3.16
N ALA A 18 -11.96 -11.88 4.09
CA ALA A 18 -10.52 -11.69 3.97
C ALA A 18 -9.88 -13.05 3.63
N VAL A 19 -9.21 -13.16 2.49
CA VAL A 19 -8.53 -14.39 2.02
C VAL A 19 -7.03 -14.08 1.94
N GLU A 20 -6.20 -15.10 2.12
CA GLU A 20 -4.73 -15.07 1.98
C GLU A 20 -4.24 -14.03 0.93
N GLY A 21 -3.53 -12.99 1.39
CA GLY A 21 -2.91 -11.97 0.53
C GLY A 21 -3.58 -10.59 0.45
N ASP A 22 -4.35 -10.17 1.46
CA ASP A 22 -4.96 -8.84 1.48
C ASP A 22 -3.91 -7.70 1.52
N LEU A 23 -3.99 -6.80 0.54
CA LEU A 23 -3.15 -5.61 0.44
C LEU A 23 -3.60 -4.55 1.45
N ILE A 24 -2.76 -4.23 2.44
CA ILE A 24 -3.01 -3.16 3.40
C ILE A 24 -2.06 -2.00 3.14
N VAL A 25 -2.63 -0.91 2.61
CA VAL A 25 -1.83 0.26 2.19
C VAL A 25 -1.53 1.22 3.36
N LYS A 26 -1.97 0.90 4.58
CA LYS A 26 -1.72 1.69 5.78
C LYS A 26 -1.62 0.81 7.02
N LEU A 27 -0.42 0.65 7.56
CA LEU A 27 -0.19 -0.13 8.77
C LEU A 27 -0.43 0.72 10.04
N SER A 28 -1.27 0.23 10.95
CA SER A 28 -1.36 0.70 12.34
C SER A 28 -0.43 -0.15 13.22
N PRO A 29 0.27 0.40 14.24
CA PRO A 29 1.30 -0.32 14.99
C PRO A 29 0.84 -1.45 15.93
N GLN A 30 -0.44 -1.82 15.99
CA GLN A 30 -0.91 -2.79 16.98
C GLN A 30 -1.73 -3.92 16.34
N GLN A 31 -1.16 -5.13 16.43
CA GLN A 31 -1.80 -6.46 16.26
C GLN A 31 -2.12 -6.98 14.85
N ILE A 32 -1.19 -6.93 13.90
CA ILE A 32 -1.29 -7.80 12.71
C ILE A 32 0.12 -8.36 12.38
N ARG A 33 0.22 -9.65 11.99
CA ARG A 33 1.43 -10.15 11.30
C ARG A 33 1.45 -9.47 9.93
N THR A 34 2.25 -8.43 9.81
CA THR A 34 2.33 -7.61 8.59
C THR A 34 3.62 -7.90 7.89
N TYR A 35 3.65 -7.82 6.56
CA TYR A 35 4.89 -7.81 5.81
C TYR A 35 5.06 -6.45 5.16
N ILE A 36 6.26 -5.89 5.18
CA ILE A 36 6.60 -4.64 4.48
C ILE A 36 7.37 -4.96 3.20
N LEU A 37 7.01 -4.30 2.10
CA LEU A 37 7.75 -4.44 0.85
C LEU A 37 9.08 -3.68 0.95
N THR A 38 10.17 -4.37 0.65
CA THR A 38 11.53 -3.85 0.69
C THR A 38 12.20 -3.97 -0.68
N ILE A 39 13.15 -3.08 -0.91
CA ILE A 39 14.01 -3.02 -2.10
C ILE A 39 15.44 -3.03 -1.58
N ASP A 40 16.29 -3.89 -2.15
CA ASP A 40 17.66 -4.08 -1.70
C ASP A 40 17.74 -4.39 -0.20
N GLY A 41 16.86 -5.28 0.30
CA GLY A 41 16.89 -5.75 1.69
C GLY A 41 18.17 -6.52 2.04
N ASP A 42 18.29 -7.00 3.28
CA ASP A 42 19.52 -7.67 3.78
C ASP A 42 19.88 -8.96 3.04
N HIS A 43 19.00 -9.46 2.17
CA HIS A 43 19.25 -10.61 1.31
C HIS A 43 19.89 -10.16 -0.01
N HIS A 44 21.13 -10.60 -0.25
CA HIS A 44 21.83 -10.40 -1.53
C HIS A 44 21.04 -11.06 -2.67
N HIS A 45 20.21 -10.28 -3.37
CA HIS A 45 19.63 -10.73 -4.64
C HIS A 45 20.72 -10.76 -5.72
N GLU A 46 20.82 -11.87 -6.46
CA GLU A 46 21.73 -11.98 -7.62
C GLU A 46 21.41 -10.93 -8.71
N ALA A 47 20.16 -10.47 -8.76
CA ALA A 47 19.68 -9.41 -9.64
C ALA A 47 19.31 -8.15 -8.85
N LYS A 48 19.67 -6.98 -9.39
CA LYS A 48 19.39 -5.67 -8.79
C LYS A 48 17.88 -5.47 -8.57
N CYS A 49 17.49 -5.01 -7.38
CA CYS A 49 16.12 -4.62 -7.10
C CYS A 49 15.80 -3.30 -7.85
N THR A 50 14.60 -3.20 -8.43
CA THR A 50 14.18 -1.96 -9.11
C THR A 50 12.77 -1.59 -8.72
N SER A 51 12.53 -0.28 -8.61
CA SER A 51 11.18 0.27 -8.50
C SER A 51 11.07 1.59 -9.23
N SER A 52 9.93 1.81 -9.85
CA SER A 52 9.54 3.09 -10.42
C SER A 52 8.05 3.33 -10.24
N TRP A 53 7.67 4.61 -10.17
CA TRP A 53 6.28 5.04 -10.18
C TRP A 53 5.94 5.49 -11.58
N VAL A 54 4.95 4.82 -12.18
CA VAL A 54 4.52 5.07 -13.56
C VAL A 54 3.16 5.74 -13.52
N LYS A 55 3.02 6.87 -14.20
CA LYS A 55 1.73 7.53 -14.38
C LYS A 55 0.78 6.62 -15.16
N ALA A 56 -0.44 6.51 -14.68
CA ALA A 56 -1.50 5.72 -15.27
C ALA A 56 -2.86 6.36 -15.03
N THR A 57 -3.83 5.89 -15.79
CA THR A 57 -5.26 6.00 -15.57
C THR A 57 -5.81 4.57 -15.45
N GLN A 58 -7.09 4.42 -15.10
CA GLN A 58 -7.75 3.11 -15.04
C GLN A 58 -7.51 2.25 -16.30
N SER A 59 -7.56 2.87 -17.49
CA SER A 59 -7.39 2.18 -18.77
C SER A 59 -5.94 1.99 -19.22
N THR A 60 -4.96 2.56 -18.50
CA THR A 60 -3.55 2.55 -18.89
C THR A 60 -2.62 1.94 -17.83
N ILE A 61 -3.17 1.20 -16.85
CA ILE A 61 -2.38 0.43 -15.89
C ILE A 61 -1.49 -0.57 -16.66
N PRO A 62 -0.14 -0.45 -16.58
CA PRO A 62 0.78 -1.31 -17.30
C PRO A 62 0.71 -2.75 -16.79
N THR A 63 0.92 -3.72 -17.67
CA THR A 63 0.96 -5.15 -17.31
C THR A 63 2.14 -5.51 -16.41
N SER A 64 3.16 -4.66 -16.35
CA SER A 64 4.32 -4.79 -15.46
C SER A 64 4.10 -4.17 -14.07
N ALA A 65 2.89 -3.66 -13.77
CA ALA A 65 2.58 -3.16 -12.44
C ALA A 65 2.74 -4.27 -11.40
N TYR A 66 3.33 -3.92 -10.26
CA TYR A 66 3.61 -4.87 -9.19
C TYR A 66 2.30 -5.32 -8.53
N VAL A 67 2.00 -6.61 -8.65
CA VAL A 67 0.85 -7.24 -7.98
C VAL A 67 1.24 -7.52 -6.54
N ALA A 68 0.61 -6.77 -5.62
CA ALA A 68 0.92 -6.81 -4.20
C ALA A 68 -0.06 -7.68 -3.39
N GLY A 69 -1.16 -8.09 -4.01
CA GLY A 69 -2.19 -8.93 -3.42
C GLY A 69 -3.28 -9.28 -4.42
N TYR A 70 -4.33 -9.94 -3.94
CA TYR A 70 -5.50 -10.30 -4.73
C TYR A 70 -6.76 -9.95 -3.95
N ASP A 71 -7.81 -9.54 -4.65
CA ASP A 71 -9.14 -9.40 -4.06
C ASP A 71 -9.80 -10.79 -3.87
N ALA A 72 -10.94 -10.84 -3.17
CA ALA A 72 -11.66 -12.07 -2.86
C ALA A 72 -12.06 -12.87 -4.12
N ASP A 73 -12.28 -12.18 -5.23
CA ASP A 73 -12.60 -12.77 -6.54
C ASP A 73 -11.36 -13.15 -7.38
N LYS A 74 -10.17 -13.10 -6.77
CA LYS A 74 -8.85 -13.32 -7.41
C LYS A 74 -8.45 -12.24 -8.40
N THR A 75 -9.10 -11.08 -8.42
CA THR A 75 -8.63 -9.92 -9.18
C THR A 75 -7.27 -9.45 -8.66
N PRO A 76 -6.25 -9.31 -9.52
CA PRO A 76 -4.93 -8.80 -9.09
C PRO A 76 -5.02 -7.36 -8.60
N LEU A 77 -4.48 -7.10 -7.40
CA LEU A 77 -4.40 -5.77 -6.82
C LEU A 77 -2.97 -5.23 -6.94
N THR A 78 -2.85 -4.06 -7.57
CA THR A 78 -1.58 -3.34 -7.73
C THR A 78 -1.49 -2.19 -6.73
N VAL A 79 -0.27 -1.73 -6.45
CA VAL A 79 -0.05 -0.56 -5.61
C VAL A 79 -0.24 0.70 -6.43
N CYS A 80 -1.11 1.59 -6.00
CA CYS A 80 -1.23 2.93 -6.57
C CYS A 80 -0.97 4.02 -5.54
N ARG A 81 -0.77 5.25 -6.01
CA ARG A 81 -0.81 6.46 -5.18
C ARG A 81 -1.39 7.62 -5.97
N HIS A 82 -2.09 8.50 -5.27
CA HIS A 82 -2.73 9.67 -5.87
C HIS A 82 -2.42 10.91 -5.04
N LYS A 83 -2.23 12.04 -5.72
CA LYS A 83 -1.92 13.31 -5.08
C LYS A 83 -3.19 14.04 -4.71
N VAL A 84 -3.38 14.32 -3.42
CA VAL A 84 -4.51 15.08 -2.88
C VAL A 84 -3.96 16.29 -2.14
N GLY A 85 -4.01 17.46 -2.78
CA GLY A 85 -3.34 18.66 -2.26
C GLY A 85 -1.82 18.48 -2.18
N ASN A 86 -1.27 18.52 -0.97
CA ASN A 86 0.15 18.27 -0.71
C ASN A 86 0.44 16.82 -0.31
N ASP A 87 -0.59 16.01 -0.09
CA ASP A 87 -0.45 14.63 0.34
C ASP A 87 -0.32 13.72 -0.88
N LEU A 88 0.53 12.72 -0.74
CA LEU A 88 0.65 11.60 -1.66
C LEU A 88 0.08 10.37 -0.96
N ILE A 89 -1.14 10.02 -1.29
CA ILE A 89 -1.90 8.98 -0.59
C ILE A 89 -1.80 7.69 -1.38
N ALA A 90 -1.24 6.66 -0.77
CA ALA A 90 -1.16 5.34 -1.37
C ALA A 90 -2.52 4.61 -1.27
N GLY A 91 -2.74 3.71 -2.22
CA GLY A 91 -3.94 2.91 -2.36
C GLY A 91 -3.72 1.63 -3.15
N LYS A 92 -4.84 0.99 -3.52
CA LYS A 92 -4.88 -0.21 -4.37
C LYS A 92 -5.49 0.14 -5.72
N ALA A 93 -5.06 -0.54 -6.78
CA ALA A 93 -5.65 -0.38 -8.10
C ALA A 93 -5.78 -1.70 -8.86
N ASP A 94 -6.84 -1.81 -9.64
CA ASP A 94 -7.04 -2.83 -10.65
C ASP A 94 -7.69 -2.23 -11.91
N LYS A 95 -7.79 -3.04 -12.97
CA LYS A 95 -8.27 -2.59 -14.29
C LYS A 95 -9.79 -2.31 -14.32
N ASN A 96 -10.56 -2.86 -13.39
CA ASN A 96 -12.01 -2.73 -13.32
C ASN A 96 -12.44 -1.45 -12.59
N ILE A 97 -11.76 -1.06 -11.50
CA ILE A 97 -12.17 0.10 -10.69
C ILE A 97 -11.20 1.29 -10.75
N GLY A 98 -9.98 1.10 -11.27
CA GLY A 98 -8.92 2.11 -11.22
C GLY A 98 -8.27 2.17 -9.85
N CYS A 99 -7.80 3.37 -9.44
CA CYS A 99 -7.12 3.55 -8.16
C CYS A 99 -8.09 3.98 -7.06
N VAL A 100 -7.99 3.32 -5.90
CA VAL A 100 -8.75 3.63 -4.68
C VAL A 100 -7.76 3.94 -3.56
N VAL A 101 -7.86 5.13 -2.99
CA VAL A 101 -7.01 5.61 -1.90
C VAL A 101 -7.79 5.78 -0.60
N THR A 102 -7.11 5.76 0.54
CA THR A 102 -7.74 5.91 1.85
C THR A 102 -7.55 7.33 2.40
N GLU A 103 -8.57 8.19 2.31
CA GLU A 103 -8.53 9.58 2.77
C GLU A 103 -9.40 9.79 4.00
N SER A 104 -8.82 10.31 5.08
CA SER A 104 -9.50 10.40 6.40
C SER A 104 -10.15 9.07 6.77
N GLY A 105 -9.48 8.01 6.32
CA GLY A 105 -9.89 6.64 6.44
C GLY A 105 -10.91 6.16 5.40
N LYS A 106 -11.75 7.00 4.80
CA LYS A 106 -12.70 6.49 3.80
C LYS A 106 -11.98 6.11 2.51
N GLU A 107 -12.47 5.06 1.86
CA GLU A 107 -12.08 4.78 0.48
C GLU A 107 -12.60 5.88 -0.46
N VAL A 108 -11.69 6.44 -1.24
CA VAL A 108 -11.93 7.47 -2.24
C VAL A 108 -11.41 6.97 -3.57
N TYR A 109 -12.31 6.90 -4.55
CA TYR A 109 -12.03 6.45 -5.90
C TYR A 109 -11.44 7.62 -6.71
N VAL A 110 -10.27 7.40 -7.31
CA VAL A 110 -9.73 8.32 -8.31
C VAL A 110 -10.63 8.28 -9.53
N LYS A 111 -11.14 9.44 -9.95
CA LYS A 111 -12.17 9.49 -11.01
C LYS A 111 -11.63 9.00 -12.34
N GLU A 112 -12.50 8.43 -13.16
CA GLU A 112 -12.16 8.03 -14.53
C GLU A 112 -11.52 9.21 -15.29
N GLY A 113 -10.42 8.92 -15.99
CA GLY A 113 -9.63 9.92 -16.72
C GLY A 113 -8.66 10.75 -15.87
N GLN A 114 -8.68 10.66 -14.53
CA GLN A 114 -7.65 11.28 -13.69
C GLN A 114 -6.40 10.41 -13.60
N GLU A 115 -5.23 11.06 -13.59
CA GLU A 115 -3.95 10.39 -13.42
C GLU A 115 -3.72 9.99 -11.95
N PHE A 116 -3.18 8.79 -11.77
CA PHE A 116 -2.52 8.32 -10.56
C PHE A 116 -1.18 7.70 -10.94
N GLU A 117 -0.40 7.28 -9.95
CA GLU A 117 0.84 6.53 -10.18
C GLU A 117 0.67 5.10 -9.70
N VAL A 118 1.24 4.15 -10.43
CA VAL A 118 1.31 2.74 -10.02
C VAL A 118 2.76 2.30 -9.84
N LEU A 119 2.98 1.39 -8.91
CA LEU A 119 4.29 0.81 -8.68
C LEU A 119 4.61 -0.22 -9.76
N VAL A 120 5.76 -0.06 -10.42
CA VAL A 120 6.42 -1.11 -11.20
C VAL A 120 7.68 -1.48 -10.45
N ALA A 121 7.78 -2.72 -10.01
CA ALA A 121 8.91 -3.20 -9.21
C ALA A 121 9.31 -4.63 -9.59
N GLN A 122 10.60 -4.94 -9.46
CA GLN A 122 11.18 -6.26 -9.71
C GLN A 122 12.21 -6.61 -8.64
N ASN A 123 12.32 -7.90 -8.34
CA ASN A 123 13.23 -8.45 -7.34
C ASN A 123 13.03 -7.78 -5.95
N VAL A 124 11.78 -7.60 -5.54
CA VAL A 124 11.43 -7.00 -4.24
C VAL A 124 10.96 -8.08 -3.26
N GLU A 125 11.10 -7.81 -1.96
CA GLU A 125 10.82 -8.79 -0.92
C GLU A 125 9.84 -8.26 0.13
N TRP A 126 8.95 -9.14 0.59
CA TRP A 126 8.06 -8.90 1.70
C TRP A 126 8.70 -9.37 3.01
N VAL A 127 9.15 -8.44 3.83
CA VAL A 127 9.82 -8.73 5.10
C VAL A 127 8.79 -8.76 6.24
N PRO A 128 8.73 -9.83 7.05
CA PRO A 128 7.84 -9.89 8.21
C PRO A 128 8.11 -8.75 9.20
N ARG A 129 7.03 -8.20 9.78
CA ARG A 129 7.05 -7.17 10.81
C ARG A 129 5.92 -7.39 11.81
N HIS A 130 6.23 -7.24 13.09
CA HIS A 130 5.28 -7.37 14.19
C HIS A 130 5.27 -6.13 15.09
N GLY A 131 4.09 -5.55 15.31
CA GLY A 131 3.86 -4.51 16.31
C GLY A 131 4.81 -3.30 16.19
N GLU A 132 5.69 -3.16 17.18
CA GLU A 132 6.65 -2.06 17.32
C GLU A 132 8.01 -2.32 16.65
N ASP A 133 8.16 -3.43 15.92
CA ASP A 133 9.39 -3.71 15.15
C ASP A 133 9.79 -2.49 14.29
N PRO A 134 11.09 -2.18 14.19
CA PRO A 134 11.55 -1.09 13.35
C PRO A 134 11.14 -1.33 11.88
N ILE A 135 10.95 -0.24 11.14
CA ILE A 135 10.76 -0.34 9.69
C ILE A 135 12.05 -0.91 9.08
N PRO A 136 11.98 -1.99 8.27
CA PRO A 136 13.16 -2.58 7.65
C PRO A 136 13.94 -1.56 6.80
N VAL A 137 15.26 -1.71 6.75
CA VAL A 137 16.09 -0.97 5.79
C VAL A 137 15.61 -1.32 4.38
N GLY A 138 15.51 -0.31 3.50
CA GLY A 138 15.02 -0.51 2.14
C GLY A 138 13.49 -0.62 2.02
N ALA A 139 12.72 -0.39 3.09
CA ALA A 139 11.27 -0.33 3.02
C ALA A 139 10.79 0.71 1.99
N LEU A 140 9.90 0.30 1.10
CA LEU A 140 9.42 1.13 0.01
C LEU A 140 8.43 2.19 0.53
N VAL A 141 8.81 3.45 0.41
CA VAL A 141 7.90 4.59 0.65
C VAL A 141 6.89 4.68 -0.49
N VAL A 142 5.61 4.57 -0.16
CA VAL A 142 4.49 4.62 -1.12
C VAL A 142 3.70 5.91 -1.08
N GLY A 143 3.89 6.72 -0.04
CA GLY A 143 3.17 7.98 0.15
C GLY A 143 3.76 8.81 1.28
N ASN A 144 3.26 10.04 1.44
CA ASN A 144 3.58 10.95 2.54
C ASN A 144 2.47 12.01 2.69
N LYS A 145 2.35 12.64 3.85
CA LYS A 145 1.35 13.70 4.11
C LYS A 145 1.90 15.12 3.91
N GLY A 146 2.79 15.30 2.94
CA GLY A 146 3.38 16.61 2.66
C GLY A 146 4.15 17.24 3.83
N GLN A 147 4.52 16.44 4.84
CA GLN A 147 5.26 16.86 6.04
C GLN A 147 6.43 15.90 6.30
N PRO A 148 7.54 16.36 6.91
CA PRO A 148 8.63 15.48 7.30
C PRO A 148 8.15 14.36 8.22
N ASN A 149 8.73 13.17 8.07
CA ASN A 149 8.45 11.98 8.91
C ASN A 149 6.97 11.52 8.85
N THR A 150 6.31 11.72 7.71
CA THR A 150 4.93 11.22 7.47
C THR A 150 4.87 10.16 6.38
N ASP A 151 6.01 9.54 6.08
CA ASP A 151 6.11 8.48 5.08
C ASP A 151 5.19 7.32 5.42
N THR A 152 4.51 6.83 4.40
CA THR A 152 3.67 5.63 4.48
C THR A 152 4.31 4.51 3.70
N TYR A 153 4.21 3.30 4.25
CA TYR A 153 4.74 2.08 3.67
C TYR A 153 3.60 1.14 3.32
N ILE A 154 3.86 0.29 2.33
CA ILE A 154 2.93 -0.75 1.95
C ILE A 154 3.12 -1.97 2.86
N GLY A 155 1.98 -2.47 3.37
CA GLY A 155 1.89 -3.71 4.10
C GLY A 155 1.04 -4.74 3.37
N ARG A 156 1.24 -6.01 3.69
CA ARG A 156 0.22 -7.05 3.48
C ARG A 156 0.05 -7.84 4.75
N CYS A 157 -1.12 -8.44 4.98
CA CYS A 157 -1.30 -9.38 6.06
C CYS A 157 -2.06 -10.62 5.62
N ASP A 158 -1.79 -11.71 6.32
CA ASP A 158 -2.55 -12.94 6.16
C ASP A 158 -3.70 -12.90 7.17
N THR A 159 -4.92 -12.73 6.66
CA THR A 159 -6.15 -12.74 7.44
C THR A 159 -6.66 -14.17 7.59
N HIS A 160 -5.84 -15.05 8.18
CA HIS A 160 -6.34 -16.35 8.64
C HIS A 160 -7.24 -16.12 9.86
N SER A 161 -8.51 -16.49 9.71
CA SER A 161 -9.44 -16.71 10.82
C SER A 161 -9.32 -18.13 11.35
#